data_AF-A0A2N2BIY6-F1
#
_entry.id   AF-A0A2N2BIY6-F1
#
_cell.length_a   1.000
_cell.length_b   1.000
_cell.length_c   1.000
_cell.angle_alpha   90.00
_cell.angle_beta   90.00
_cell.angle_gamma   90.00
#
_symmetry.space_group_name_H-M   'P 1'
#
loop_
_entity.id
_entity.type
_entity.pdbx_description
1 polymer ?
#
loop_
_entity_poly.entity_id
_entity_poly.type
_entity_poly.pdbx_seq_one_letter_code
_entity_poly.pdbx_strand_id
1 'polypeptide(L)'
;MNKKMSVIIGLLCMVIMVSWIVGISMEAGSTEPGTVNDPLVTKSYVDQKISEVINPNGSAGETEEMDMKAIYAYIDQKIAGQSGSAYVVVEAEVGDTIICGGGTELILRAGKATVIQGANGDGLADLTQGLDLKGGAFVPMQHHLLISRDDGRGIKITEKAFIMIKGAYTLK
;
A
#
# COMPACT_ATOMS: atom_id res chain seq x y z
N MET A 1 -63.89 -9.61 6.89
CA MET A 1 -62.56 -10.12 6.47
C MET A 1 -62.69 -11.61 6.19
N ASN A 2 -62.37 -12.05 4.98
CA ASN A 2 -62.54 -13.47 4.61
C ASN A 2 -61.57 -14.29 5.45
N LYS A 3 -62.02 -15.38 6.07
CA LYS A 3 -61.19 -16.19 6.99
C LYS A 3 -59.81 -16.56 6.39
N LYS A 4 -59.76 -16.77 5.07
CA LYS A 4 -58.53 -17.03 4.30
C LYS A 4 -57.56 -15.84 4.27
N MET A 5 -58.06 -14.61 4.19
CA MET A 5 -57.27 -13.37 4.22
C MET A 5 -56.64 -13.13 5.60
N SER A 6 -57.36 -13.43 6.69
CA SER A 6 -56.83 -13.31 8.06
C SER A 6 -55.69 -14.29 8.33
N VAL A 7 -55.76 -15.51 7.79
CA VAL A 7 -54.71 -16.53 7.95
C VAL A 7 -53.43 -16.13 7.20
N ILE A 8 -53.55 -15.59 5.99
CA ILE A 8 -52.39 -15.14 5.20
C ILE A 8 -51.67 -13.97 5.87
N ILE A 9 -52.42 -13.01 6.42
CA ILE A 9 -51.84 -11.87 7.15
C ILE A 9 -51.13 -12.34 8.42
N GLY A 10 -51.71 -13.28 9.17
CA GLY A 10 -51.07 -13.85 10.36
C GLY A 10 -49.75 -14.55 10.04
N LEU A 11 -49.69 -15.29 8.93
CA LEU A 11 -48.50 -16.01 8.49
C LEU A 11 -47.39 -15.06 8.02
N LEU A 12 -47.75 -13.97 7.33
CA LEU A 12 -46.81 -12.92 6.93
C LEU A 12 -46.21 -12.18 8.14
N CYS A 13 -47.03 -11.83 9.13
CA CYS A 13 -46.55 -11.19 10.37
C CYS A 13 -45.62 -12.11 11.17
N MET A 14 -45.87 -13.41 11.17
CA MET A 14 -45.02 -14.38 11.85
C MET A 14 -43.64 -14.49 11.20
N VAL A 15 -43.56 -14.49 9.87
CA VAL A 15 -42.28 -14.50 9.13
C VAL A 15 -41.48 -13.24 9.41
N ILE A 16 -42.12 -12.06 9.43
CA ILE A 16 -41.46 -10.78 9.73
C ILE A 16 -40.92 -10.76 11.17
N MET A 17 -41.68 -11.28 12.15
CA MET A 17 -41.20 -11.37 13.53
C MET A 17 -40.00 -12.33 13.69
N VAL A 18 -39.99 -13.47 12.99
CA VAL A 18 -38.86 -14.40 13.03
C VAL A 18 -37.61 -13.77 12.39
N SER A 19 -37.77 -13.01 11.30
CA SER A 19 -36.65 -12.27 10.68
C SER A 19 -36.06 -11.17 11.58
N TRP A 20 -36.85 -10.58 12.49
CA TRP A 20 -36.36 -9.61 13.47
C TRP A 20 -35.56 -10.26 14.60
N ILE A 21 -35.92 -11.49 14.99
CA ILE A 21 -35.23 -12.24 16.06
C ILE A 21 -33.85 -12.75 15.58
N VAL A 22 -33.70 -13.08 14.30
CA VAL A 22 -32.43 -13.59 13.73
C VAL A 22 -31.47 -12.46 13.31
N GLY A 23 -31.91 -11.21 13.29
CA GLY A 23 -31.15 -10.06 12.78
C GLY A 23 -30.25 -9.31 13.78
N ILE A 24 -30.21 -9.69 15.06
CA ILE A 24 -29.37 -9.00 16.06
C ILE A 24 -28.22 -9.90 16.50
N SER A 25 -27.20 -9.96 15.66
CA SER A 25 -25.83 -10.26 16.09
C SER A 25 -24.91 -9.31 15.36
N MET A 26 -25.14 -8.01 15.60
CA MET A 26 -24.20 -6.97 15.21
C MET A 26 -23.20 -6.85 16.35
N GLU A 27 -22.07 -7.53 16.20
CA GLU A 27 -20.90 -7.35 17.05
C GLU A 27 -20.36 -5.94 16.74
N ALA A 28 -20.85 -4.96 17.49
CA ALA A 28 -20.29 -3.63 17.50
C ALA A 28 -18.88 -3.75 18.08
N GLY A 29 -17.86 -3.74 17.21
CA GLY A 29 -16.47 -3.66 17.62
C GLY A 29 -16.29 -2.43 18.49
N SER A 30 -16.15 -2.65 19.80
CA SER A 30 -15.91 -1.61 20.78
C SER A 30 -14.58 -0.92 20.44
N THR A 31 -14.63 0.35 20.07
CA THR A 31 -13.46 1.22 19.87
C THR A 31 -12.87 1.67 21.21
N GLU A 32 -12.86 0.78 22.19
CA GLU A 32 -12.43 1.06 23.55
C GLU A 32 -10.95 0.68 23.67
N PRO A 33 -10.05 1.60 24.04
CA PRO A 33 -8.62 1.31 24.11
C PRO A 33 -8.35 0.11 25.04
N GLY A 34 -7.60 -0.89 24.57
CA GLY A 34 -7.32 -2.13 25.32
C GLY A 34 -8.13 -3.36 24.87
N THR A 35 -8.70 -3.35 23.67
CA THR A 35 -9.32 -4.55 23.07
C THR A 35 -8.28 -5.55 22.56
N VAL A 36 -8.71 -6.77 22.21
CA VAL A 36 -7.85 -7.76 21.54
C VAL A 36 -7.33 -7.24 20.19
N ASN A 37 -8.11 -6.38 19.51
CA ASN A 37 -7.73 -5.78 18.23
C ASN A 37 -6.89 -4.51 18.40
N ASP A 38 -6.91 -3.87 19.57
CA ASP A 38 -6.11 -2.68 19.93
C ASP A 38 -5.64 -2.76 21.39
N PRO A 39 -4.64 -3.62 21.69
CA PRO A 39 -4.17 -3.86 23.04
C PRO A 39 -3.32 -2.69 23.53
N LEU A 40 -3.58 -2.27 24.78
CA LEU A 40 -2.79 -1.24 25.43
C LEU A 40 -1.41 -1.80 25.78
N VAL A 41 -0.35 -1.30 25.14
CA VAL A 41 1.03 -1.75 25.37
C VAL A 41 1.87 -0.65 26.01
N THR A 42 2.80 -1.04 26.88
CA THR A 42 3.73 -0.10 27.52
C THR A 42 4.87 0.23 26.58
N LYS A 43 5.44 1.45 26.71
CA LYS A 43 6.58 1.87 25.89
C LYS A 43 7.72 0.84 25.91
N SER A 44 8.03 0.29 27.08
CA SER A 44 9.05 -0.75 27.23
C SER A 44 8.75 -2.03 26.44
N TYR A 45 7.49 -2.43 26.30
CA TYR A 45 7.10 -3.61 25.52
C TYR A 45 7.35 -3.39 24.03
N VAL A 46 6.99 -2.20 23.53
CA VAL A 46 7.23 -1.80 22.13
C VAL A 46 8.75 -1.68 21.88
N ASP A 47 9.47 -1.01 22.77
CA ASP A 47 10.93 -0.88 22.67
C ASP A 47 11.62 -2.26 22.68
N GLN A 48 11.17 -3.18 23.54
CA GLN A 48 11.68 -4.55 23.59
C GLN A 48 11.43 -5.29 22.27
N LYS A 49 10.20 -5.25 21.74
CA LYS A 49 9.89 -5.93 20.46
C LYS A 49 10.63 -5.33 19.28
N ILE A 50 10.83 -4.02 19.26
CA ILE A 50 11.68 -3.36 18.27
C ILE A 50 13.13 -3.84 18.42
N SER A 51 13.67 -3.91 19.64
CA SER A 51 15.03 -4.39 19.87
C SER A 51 15.25 -5.86 19.47
N GLU A 52 14.25 -6.72 19.70
CA GLU A 52 14.27 -8.13 19.27
C GLU A 52 14.31 -8.25 17.73
N VAL A 53 13.55 -7.40 17.03
CA VAL A 53 13.51 -7.39 15.56
C VAL A 53 14.80 -6.80 14.96
N ILE A 54 15.34 -5.76 15.58
CA ILE A 54 16.57 -5.10 15.12
C ILE A 54 17.81 -5.97 15.38
N ASN A 55 17.84 -6.71 16.50
CA ASN A 55 18.97 -7.55 16.90
C ASN A 55 18.55 -9.03 17.09
N PRO A 56 18.23 -9.76 16.01
CA PRO A 56 17.77 -11.16 16.11
C PRO A 56 18.81 -12.11 16.72
N ASN A 57 20.09 -11.71 16.81
CA ASN A 57 21.20 -12.51 17.32
C ASN A 57 21.85 -11.97 18.62
N GLY A 58 21.22 -11.04 19.34
CA GLY A 58 21.60 -10.74 20.73
C GLY A 58 23.00 -10.15 20.97
N SER A 59 23.61 -9.48 19.98
CA SER A 59 24.86 -8.75 20.23
C SER A 59 24.53 -7.36 20.80
N ALA A 60 24.70 -7.21 22.11
CA ALA A 60 24.68 -5.94 22.81
C ALA A 60 25.88 -5.08 22.37
N GLY A 61 25.71 -4.39 21.24
CA GLY A 61 26.57 -3.29 20.79
C GLY A 61 25.88 -1.96 21.08
N GLU A 62 26.66 -0.99 21.52
CA GLU A 62 26.24 0.37 21.93
C GLU A 62 25.17 0.94 20.99
N THR A 63 24.07 1.39 21.59
CA THR A 63 22.97 2.06 20.90
C THR A 63 23.46 3.43 20.45
N GLU A 64 24.11 3.49 19.28
CA GLU A 64 24.10 4.72 18.52
C GLU A 64 22.64 5.06 18.20
N GLU A 65 22.27 6.33 18.33
CA GLU A 65 20.95 6.84 17.97
C GLU A 65 20.68 6.52 16.49
N MET A 66 20.12 5.34 16.23
CA MET A 66 19.65 4.96 14.91
C MET A 66 18.55 5.94 14.54
N ASP A 67 18.83 6.74 13.51
CA ASP A 67 17.91 7.72 12.96
C ASP A 67 16.55 7.07 12.72
N MET A 68 15.60 7.39 13.59
CA MET A 68 14.24 6.86 13.56
C MET A 68 13.59 7.08 12.20
N LYS A 69 14.00 8.13 11.46
CA LYS A 69 13.57 8.40 10.08
C LYS A 69 14.02 7.32 9.10
N ALA A 70 15.23 6.78 9.26
CA ALA A 70 15.75 5.71 8.41
C ALA A 70 15.03 4.37 8.68
N ILE A 71 14.62 4.12 9.93
CA ILE A 71 13.81 2.95 10.29
C ILE A 71 12.40 3.07 9.69
N TYR A 72 11.74 4.24 9.81
CA TYR A 72 10.44 4.45 9.17
C TYR A 72 10.52 4.32 7.64
N ALA A 73 11.55 4.88 7.00
CA ALA A 73 11.76 4.71 5.56
C ALA A 73 12.01 3.24 5.17
N TYR A 74 12.72 2.47 5.99
CA TYR A 74 12.95 1.04 5.76
C TYR A 74 11.68 0.21 5.92
N ILE A 75 10.85 0.53 6.93
CA ILE A 75 9.56 -0.13 7.15
C ILE A 75 8.59 0.20 6.01
N ASP A 76 8.50 1.46 5.60
CA ASP A 76 7.68 1.88 4.45
C ASP A 76 8.16 1.21 3.16
N GLN A 77 9.48 1.10 2.95
CA GLN A 77 10.04 0.34 1.82
C GLN A 77 9.68 -1.15 1.92
N LYS A 78 9.65 -1.75 3.12
CA LYS A 78 9.28 -3.16 3.29
C LYS A 78 7.79 -3.43 3.17
N ILE A 79 6.94 -2.49 3.56
CA ILE A 79 5.48 -2.57 3.43
C ILE A 79 5.06 -2.25 2.00
N ALA A 80 5.64 -1.23 1.37
CA ALA A 80 5.31 -0.82 0.01
C ALA A 80 6.09 -1.58 -1.08
N GLY A 81 7.20 -2.22 -0.73
CA GLY A 81 8.00 -3.09 -1.59
C GLY A 81 7.55 -4.56 -1.57
N GLN A 82 6.57 -4.92 -0.73
CA GLN A 82 5.84 -6.17 -0.93
C GLN A 82 5.05 -6.03 -2.24
N SER A 83 5.14 -7.01 -3.13
CA SER A 83 4.40 -7.10 -4.40
C SER A 83 2.89 -7.01 -4.16
N GLY A 84 2.39 -5.79 -3.94
CA GLY A 84 1.01 -5.51 -3.64
C GLY A 84 0.18 -5.58 -4.91
N SER A 85 -0.97 -6.24 -4.83
CA SER A 85 -1.92 -6.32 -5.94
C SER A 85 -2.72 -5.03 -6.16
N ALA A 86 -2.44 -3.97 -5.40
CA ALA A 86 -3.14 -2.69 -5.42
C ALA A 86 -2.17 -1.52 -5.67
N TYR A 87 -2.69 -0.43 -6.23
CA TYR A 87 -1.92 0.82 -6.35
C TYR A 87 -1.81 1.52 -5.00
N VAL A 88 -0.61 1.98 -4.69
CA VAL A 88 -0.33 2.92 -3.59
C VAL A 88 0.09 4.27 -4.16
N VAL A 89 -0.15 5.35 -3.40
CA VAL A 89 0.31 6.69 -3.76
C VAL A 89 1.64 6.95 -3.07
N VAL A 90 2.62 7.34 -3.87
CA VAL A 90 3.96 7.73 -3.42
C VAL A 90 4.14 9.21 -3.70
N GLU A 91 4.41 9.98 -2.65
CA GLU A 91 4.87 11.35 -2.74
C GLU A 91 6.41 11.34 -2.79
N ALA A 92 6.98 12.08 -3.73
CA ALA A 92 8.43 12.14 -3.92
C ALA A 92 8.89 13.57 -4.23
N GLU A 93 10.03 13.94 -3.67
CA GLU A 93 10.62 15.27 -3.79
C GLU A 93 11.61 15.34 -4.96
N VAL A 94 12.02 16.56 -5.33
CA VAL A 94 12.97 16.75 -6.44
C VAL A 94 14.30 16.09 -6.11
N GLY A 95 14.80 15.28 -7.05
CA GLY A 95 16.06 14.54 -6.89
C GLY A 95 15.86 13.09 -6.51
N ASP A 96 14.71 12.73 -5.93
CA ASP A 96 14.38 11.36 -5.57
C ASP A 96 14.38 10.45 -6.81
N THR A 97 14.74 9.19 -6.59
CA THR A 97 14.68 8.14 -7.60
C THR A 97 13.79 7.01 -7.12
N ILE A 98 12.87 6.59 -7.97
CA ILE A 98 12.02 5.42 -7.73
C ILE A 98 12.51 4.32 -8.65
N ILE A 99 13.16 3.31 -8.07
CA ILE A 99 13.59 2.10 -8.77
C ILE A 99 12.50 1.05 -8.61
N CYS A 100 12.09 0.46 -9.71
CA CYS A 100 10.98 -0.47 -9.78
C CYS A 100 11.48 -1.89 -10.06
N GLY A 101 10.87 -2.88 -9.41
CA GLY A 101 11.05 -4.28 -9.74
C GLY A 101 10.28 -4.68 -11.00
N GLY A 102 10.57 -5.87 -11.52
CA GLY A 102 9.88 -6.43 -12.69
C GLY A 102 8.37 -6.61 -12.46
N GLY A 103 7.57 -6.29 -13.47
CA GLY A 103 6.10 -6.34 -13.42
C GLY A 103 5.46 -5.16 -12.69
N THR A 104 6.24 -4.15 -12.28
CA THR A 104 5.70 -2.96 -11.61
C THR A 104 5.04 -2.04 -12.63
N GLU A 105 3.87 -1.52 -12.25
CA GLU A 105 3.09 -0.56 -13.00
C GLU A 105 3.13 0.80 -12.29
N LEU A 106 3.35 1.89 -13.03
CA LEU A 106 3.36 3.24 -12.47
C LEU A 106 2.62 4.26 -13.33
N ILE A 107 2.03 5.25 -12.66
CA ILE A 107 1.34 6.40 -13.28
C ILE A 107 1.77 7.67 -12.54
N LEU A 108 2.38 8.61 -13.27
CA LEU A 108 2.69 9.94 -12.75
C LEU A 108 1.41 10.79 -12.71
N ARG A 109 0.90 11.09 -11.51
CA ARG A 109 -0.37 11.82 -11.29
C ARG A 109 -0.19 13.33 -11.19
N ALA A 110 0.97 13.77 -10.73
CA ALA A 110 1.38 15.18 -10.66
C ALA A 110 2.91 15.28 -10.61
N GLY A 111 3.46 16.44 -10.96
CA GLY A 111 4.91 16.71 -10.97
C GLY A 111 5.57 16.33 -12.29
N LYS A 112 6.91 16.18 -12.26
CA LYS A 112 7.72 15.81 -13.43
C LYS A 112 8.77 14.78 -13.05
N ALA A 113 9.05 13.89 -13.98
CA ALA A 113 10.10 12.90 -13.85
C ALA A 113 10.74 12.57 -15.20
N THR A 114 11.94 11.99 -15.18
CA THR A 114 12.60 11.40 -16.34
C THR A 114 12.82 9.91 -16.14
N VAL A 115 12.89 9.18 -17.24
CA VAL A 115 13.11 7.73 -17.22
C VAL A 115 14.53 7.37 -16.78
N ILE A 116 14.62 6.38 -15.90
CA ILE A 116 15.82 5.58 -15.65
C ILE A 116 15.67 4.28 -16.47
N GLN A 117 16.52 4.11 -17.49
CA GLN A 117 16.53 2.92 -18.34
C GLN A 117 17.14 1.70 -17.64
N GLY A 118 16.82 0.51 -18.14
CA GLY A 118 17.41 -0.73 -17.63
C GLY A 118 18.87 -0.91 -18.04
N ALA A 119 19.55 -1.89 -17.44
CA ALA A 119 20.96 -2.19 -17.70
C ALA A 119 21.30 -2.42 -19.19
N ASN A 120 20.33 -2.89 -19.99
CA ASN A 120 20.49 -3.15 -21.43
C ASN A 120 20.13 -1.95 -22.33
N GLY A 121 19.71 -0.81 -21.76
CA GLY A 121 19.33 0.40 -22.50
C GLY A 121 17.85 0.46 -22.95
N ASP A 122 17.04 -0.55 -22.61
CA ASP A 122 15.61 -0.52 -22.84
C ASP A 122 14.88 0.40 -21.84
N GLY A 123 13.78 0.99 -22.30
CA GLY A 123 13.01 1.99 -21.59
C GLY A 123 11.88 1.44 -20.72
N LEU A 124 10.89 2.28 -20.42
CA LEU A 124 9.64 1.84 -19.80
C LEU A 124 8.59 1.66 -20.90
N ALA A 125 7.83 0.58 -20.85
CA ALA A 125 6.75 0.36 -21.80
C ALA A 125 5.57 1.28 -21.44
N ASP A 126 5.26 2.22 -22.32
CA ASP A 126 4.09 3.07 -22.24
C ASP A 126 2.89 2.35 -22.85
N LEU A 127 2.01 1.83 -22.02
CA LEU A 127 0.83 1.09 -22.44
C LEU A 127 -0.31 1.99 -22.94
N THR A 128 -0.20 3.30 -22.72
CA THR A 128 -1.17 4.29 -23.20
C THR A 128 -0.89 4.67 -24.65
N GLN A 129 0.38 4.85 -25.01
CA GLN A 129 0.78 5.24 -26.38
C GLN A 129 1.45 4.14 -27.20
N GLY A 130 1.83 3.01 -26.58
CA GLY A 130 2.49 1.90 -27.26
C GLY A 130 3.95 2.21 -27.61
N LEU A 131 4.65 2.94 -26.76
CA LEU A 131 6.03 3.38 -26.98
C LEU A 131 6.98 2.82 -25.91
N ASP A 132 8.27 2.70 -26.26
CA ASP A 132 9.33 2.44 -25.29
C ASP A 132 10.00 3.77 -24.90
N LEU A 133 9.74 4.23 -23.68
CA LEU A 133 10.28 5.50 -23.17
C LEU A 133 11.74 5.31 -22.75
N LYS A 134 12.68 5.76 -23.59
CA LYS A 134 14.13 5.59 -23.37
C LYS A 134 14.69 6.41 -22.19
N GLY A 135 15.89 6.06 -21.74
CA GLY A 135 16.62 6.77 -20.67
C GLY A 135 16.66 8.28 -20.88
N GLY A 136 16.31 9.03 -19.84
CA GLY A 136 16.27 10.49 -19.86
C GLY A 136 15.04 11.09 -20.53
N ALA A 137 14.19 10.30 -21.19
CA ALA A 137 12.91 10.80 -21.71
C ALA A 137 12.02 11.30 -20.56
N PHE A 138 11.22 12.32 -20.84
CA PHE A 138 10.20 12.77 -19.89
C PHE A 138 9.14 11.69 -19.69
N VAL A 139 8.74 11.48 -18.44
CA VAL A 139 7.62 10.61 -18.08
C VAL A 139 6.32 11.38 -18.33
N PRO A 140 5.47 10.95 -19.28
CA PRO A 140 4.20 11.63 -19.53
C PRO A 140 3.27 11.48 -18.33
N MET A 141 2.60 12.56 -17.95
CA MET A 141 1.55 12.49 -16.93
C MET A 141 0.37 11.64 -17.41
N GLN A 142 -0.23 10.91 -16.48
CA GLN A 142 -1.42 10.06 -16.69
C GLN A 142 -1.24 8.88 -17.65
N HIS A 143 -0.02 8.57 -18.07
CA HIS A 143 0.23 7.37 -18.84
C HIS A 143 0.48 6.18 -17.94
N HIS A 144 0.03 5.01 -18.40
CA HIS A 144 0.24 3.75 -17.72
C HIS A 144 1.56 3.14 -18.17
N LEU A 145 2.56 3.17 -17.30
CA LEU A 145 3.90 2.66 -17.59
C LEU A 145 4.13 1.31 -16.92
N LEU A 146 4.75 0.38 -17.66
CA LEU A 146 5.08 -0.96 -17.20
C LEU A 146 6.60 -1.16 -17.21
N ILE A 147 7.10 -1.73 -16.12
CA ILE A 147 8.48 -2.17 -15.97
C ILE A 147 8.56 -3.65 -16.28
N SER A 148 9.23 -4.00 -17.37
CA SER A 148 9.26 -5.38 -17.87
C SER A 148 10.08 -6.32 -16.99
N ARG A 149 11.14 -5.84 -16.35
CA ARG A 149 12.15 -6.66 -15.67
C ARG A 149 12.70 -5.94 -14.45
N ASP A 150 13.22 -6.73 -13.50
CA ASP A 150 14.00 -6.24 -12.37
C ASP A 150 15.45 -6.01 -12.81
N ASP A 151 15.71 -4.90 -13.51
CA ASP A 151 17.01 -4.55 -14.10
C ASP A 151 17.43 -3.10 -13.85
N GLY A 152 16.87 -2.48 -12.80
CA GLY A 152 17.19 -1.13 -12.35
C GLY A 152 16.39 0.00 -13.02
N ARG A 153 15.34 -0.33 -13.78
CA ARG A 153 14.42 0.67 -14.37
C ARG A 153 13.67 1.45 -13.30
N GLY A 154 13.26 2.66 -13.68
CA GLY A 154 12.56 3.53 -12.76
C GLY A 154 12.35 4.92 -13.32
N ILE A 155 12.11 5.85 -12.41
CA ILE A 155 11.96 7.27 -12.72
C ILE A 155 12.77 8.13 -11.76
N LYS A 156 13.32 9.23 -12.25
CA LYS A 156 13.98 10.27 -11.46
C LYS A 156 13.10 11.50 -11.40
N ILE A 157 12.80 11.98 -10.21
CA ILE A 157 11.92 13.11 -9.99
C ILE A 157 12.67 14.42 -10.29
N THR A 158 12.05 15.27 -11.12
CA THR A 158 12.59 16.58 -11.52
C THR A 158 11.75 17.76 -11.04
N GLU A 159 10.52 17.48 -10.58
CA GLU A 159 9.61 18.41 -9.89
C GLU A 159 8.77 17.58 -8.92
N LYS A 160 8.50 18.10 -7.71
CA LYS A 160 7.72 17.41 -6.67
C LYS A 160 6.52 16.66 -7.26
N ALA A 161 6.43 15.36 -6.97
CA ALA A 161 5.59 14.44 -7.72
C ALA A 161 4.73 13.55 -6.84
N PHE A 162 3.59 13.15 -7.39
CA PHE A 162 2.72 12.13 -6.84
C PHE A 162 2.57 11.01 -7.86
N ILE A 163 2.91 9.79 -7.46
CA ILE A 163 2.99 8.63 -8.35
C ILE A 163 2.09 7.54 -7.79
N MET A 164 1.23 6.96 -8.63
CA MET A 164 0.55 5.71 -8.29
C MET A 164 1.42 4.54 -8.72
N ILE A 165 1.72 3.62 -7.82
CA ILE A 165 2.59 2.46 -8.08
C ILE A 165 1.91 1.18 -7.62
N LYS A 166 1.91 0.16 -8.47
CA LYS A 166 1.50 -1.20 -8.13
C LYS A 166 2.65 -2.14 -8.46
N GLY A 167 3.19 -2.82 -7.46
CA GLY A 167 4.35 -3.70 -7.60
C GLY A 167 5.54 -3.25 -6.76
N ALA A 168 6.68 -3.91 -6.95
CA ALA A 168 7.84 -3.75 -6.10
C ALA A 168 8.57 -2.42 -6.34
N TYR A 169 8.67 -1.65 -5.26
CA TYR A 169 9.30 -0.36 -5.08
C TYR A 169 10.66 -0.22 -4.40
N THR A 170 11.50 0.73 -4.76
CA THR A 170 12.44 1.37 -3.81
C THR A 170 12.57 2.85 -4.12
N LEU A 171 12.30 3.70 -3.12
CA LEU A 171 12.54 5.14 -3.14
C LEU A 171 13.95 5.42 -2.58
N LYS A 172 14.76 6.22 -3.29
CA LYS A 172 16.10 6.65 -2.85
C LYS A 172 16.32 8.13 -3.07
#